data_AF-A0A7C1KK18-F1
#
_entry.id   AF-A0A7C1KK18-F1
#
_cell.length_a   1.000
_cell.length_b   1.000
_cell.length_c   1.000
_cell.angle_alpha   90.00
_cell.angle_beta   90.00
_cell.angle_gamma   90.00
#
_symmetry.space_group_name_H-M   'P 1'
#
loop_
_entity.id
_entity.type
_entity.pdbx_description
1 polymer ?
#
loop_
_entity_poly.entity_id
_entity_poly.type
_entity_poly.pdbx_seq_one_letter_code
_entity_poly.pdbx_strand_id
1 'polypeptide(L)'
;MLIPPQAGDLLFRLTCKLWHFGASPGLPAGWTAATMVLMPRIAIVGGGLTGLATAFWLQRRAAHLDVVVLEARERAGGNVGTDEVHGYRV
;
A
#
# COMPACT_ATOMS: atom_id res chain seq x y z
N MET A 1 -7.59 -20.15 25.76
CA MET A 1 -6.57 -20.81 24.92
C MET A 1 -6.39 -19.96 23.65
N LEU A 2 -5.83 -18.75 23.79
CA LEU A 2 -4.44 -18.35 23.46
C LEU A 2 -3.99 -18.72 22.04
N ILE A 3 -3.96 -17.74 21.11
CA ILE A 3 -2.74 -17.10 20.56
C ILE A 3 -3.09 -15.65 20.12
N PRO A 4 -2.34 -14.60 20.53
CA PRO A 4 -2.52 -13.22 20.06
C PRO A 4 -1.68 -12.94 18.78
N PRO A 5 -2.18 -12.21 17.76
CA PRO A 5 -1.35 -11.77 16.66
C PRO A 5 -0.68 -10.42 17.00
N GLN A 6 0.30 -10.43 17.89
CA GLN A 6 1.11 -9.24 18.24
C GLN A 6 2.57 -9.35 17.75
N ALA A 7 2.92 -10.38 16.96
CA ALA A 7 4.29 -10.59 16.47
C ALA A 7 4.57 -9.99 15.06
N GLY A 8 3.54 -9.57 14.32
CA GLY A 8 3.71 -9.04 12.95
C GLY A 8 4.14 -7.57 12.89
N ASP A 9 3.83 -6.79 13.93
CA ASP A 9 4.07 -5.34 13.95
C ASP A 9 5.54 -4.99 14.07
N LEU A 10 6.33 -5.78 14.80
CA LEU A 10 7.75 -5.48 15.00
C LEU A 10 8.59 -5.75 13.75
N LEU A 11 8.24 -6.80 12.98
CA LEU A 11 8.93 -7.14 11.73
C LEU A 11 8.53 -6.20 10.58
N PHE A 12 7.27 -5.76 10.52
CA PHE A 12 6.83 -4.70 9.59
C PHE A 12 7.45 -3.35 9.96
N ARG A 13 7.54 -3.03 11.26
CA ARG A 13 8.26 -1.85 11.75
C ARG A 13 9.76 -1.91 11.47
N LEU A 14 10.38 -3.09 11.43
CA LEU A 14 11.81 -3.26 11.11
C LEU A 14 12.10 -3.14 9.61
N THR A 15 11.23 -3.65 8.72
CA THR A 15 11.40 -3.46 7.27
C THR A 15 11.04 -2.05 6.82
N CYS A 16 10.04 -1.39 7.42
CA CYS A 16 9.78 0.03 7.19
C CYS A 16 10.84 0.95 7.85
N LYS A 17 11.55 0.52 8.89
CA LYS A 17 12.64 1.32 9.50
C LYS A 17 13.82 1.56 8.56
N LEU A 18 13.98 0.73 7.52
CA LEU A 18 14.97 0.99 6.47
C LEU A 18 14.55 2.08 5.48
N TRP A 19 13.26 2.45 5.42
CA TRP A 19 12.76 3.53 4.55
C TRP A 19 12.74 4.91 5.23
N HIS A 20 13.07 5.01 6.52
CA HIS A 20 13.23 6.29 7.22
C HIS A 20 14.68 6.82 7.23
N PHE A 21 15.60 6.23 6.46
CA PHE A 21 16.94 6.80 6.30
C PHE A 21 16.92 7.92 5.24
N GLY A 22 16.35 9.04 5.67
CA GLY A 22 16.33 10.31 4.97
C GLY A 22 16.17 11.42 5.99
N ALA A 23 17.20 11.62 6.81
CA ALA A 23 17.36 12.86 7.56
C ALA A 23 17.19 14.02 6.57
N SER A 24 16.17 14.84 6.78
CA SER A 24 16.03 16.12 6.07
C SER A 24 16.69 17.19 6.94
N PRO A 25 17.97 17.55 6.73
CA PRO A 25 18.54 18.69 7.40
C PRO A 25 17.93 19.96 6.77
N GLY A 26 17.02 20.63 7.49
CA GLY A 26 16.63 22.00 7.15
C GLY A 26 15.14 22.32 6.95
N LEU A 27 14.24 21.82 7.79
CA LEU A 27 12.88 22.37 7.83
C LEU A 27 12.85 23.73 8.55
N PRO A 28 12.28 24.80 7.96
CA PRO A 28 12.21 26.12 8.58
C PRO A 28 11.28 26.13 9.81
N ALA A 29 11.61 27.00 10.78
CA ALA A 29 11.06 27.07 12.14
C ALA A 29 9.54 27.29 12.31
N GLY A 30 8.75 27.22 11.23
CA GLY A 30 7.29 27.32 11.24
C GLY A 30 6.55 25.99 11.19
N TRP A 31 7.24 24.87 11.01
CA TRP A 31 6.61 23.54 10.94
C TRP A 31 6.52 22.94 12.35
N THR A 32 5.66 23.52 13.19
CA THR A 32 5.24 22.82 14.40
C THR A 32 4.53 21.55 13.97
N ALA A 33 5.03 20.40 14.42
CA ALA A 33 4.36 19.12 14.30
C ALA A 33 2.99 19.21 14.99
N ALA A 34 2.00 19.71 14.24
CA ALA A 34 0.63 19.35 14.51
C ALA A 34 0.64 17.84 14.48
N THR A 35 0.32 17.20 15.61
CA THR A 35 -0.13 15.81 15.65
C THR A 35 -1.47 15.76 14.93
N MET A 36 -1.49 16.11 13.65
CA MET A 36 -2.49 15.62 12.74
C MET A 36 -2.25 14.12 12.72
N VAL A 37 -3.28 13.37 13.07
CA VAL A 37 -3.42 11.99 12.61
C VAL A 37 -3.50 12.08 11.09
N LEU A 38 -2.36 12.29 10.43
CA LEU A 38 -2.23 12.21 8.99
C LEU A 38 -2.36 10.72 8.71
N MET A 39 -3.60 10.29 8.47
CA MET A 39 -3.86 8.98 7.87
C MET A 39 -2.95 8.90 6.65
N PRO A 40 -1.95 8.00 6.64
CA PRO A 40 -1.00 7.93 5.55
C PRO A 40 -1.76 7.60 4.27
N ARG A 41 -1.59 8.44 3.25
CA ARG A 41 -2.15 8.21 1.92
C ARG A 41 -1.13 7.47 1.08
N ILE A 42 -1.50 6.32 0.54
CA ILE A 42 -0.62 5.44 -0.23
C ILE A 42 -1.16 5.33 -1.64
N ALA A 43 -0.36 5.77 -2.61
CA ALA A 43 -0.61 5.52 -4.02
C ALA A 43 0.19 4.30 -4.48
N ILE A 44 -0.49 3.32 -5.06
CA ILE A 44 0.10 2.15 -5.72
C ILE A 44 -0.01 2.38 -7.22
N VAL A 45 1.12 2.48 -7.91
CA VAL A 45 1.16 2.66 -9.36
C VAL A 45 1.25 1.30 -10.04
N GLY A 46 0.22 0.98 -10.83
CA GLY A 46 0.03 -0.29 -11.52
C GLY A 46 -1.02 -1.18 -10.84
N GLY A 47 -2.11 -1.46 -11.55
CA GLY A 47 -3.18 -2.39 -11.21
C GLY A 47 -2.94 -3.82 -11.72
N GLY A 48 -1.68 -4.22 -11.88
CA GLY A 48 -1.30 -5.62 -12.12
C GLY A 48 -1.45 -6.50 -10.87
N LEU A 49 -1.19 -7.80 -11.01
CA LEU A 49 -1.25 -8.76 -9.88
C LEU A 49 -0.51 -8.27 -8.63
N THR A 50 0.72 -7.77 -8.80
CA THR A 50 1.54 -7.28 -7.69
C THR A 50 0.90 -6.07 -7.00
N GLY A 51 0.45 -5.07 -7.76
CA GLY A 51 -0.17 -3.87 -7.19
C GLY A 51 -1.49 -4.15 -6.49
N LEU A 52 -2.33 -4.99 -7.10
CA LEU A 52 -3.59 -5.44 -6.48
C LEU A 52 -3.34 -6.27 -5.22
N ALA A 53 -2.35 -7.18 -5.23
CA ALA A 53 -1.99 -7.96 -4.05
C ALA A 53 -1.48 -7.06 -2.92
N THR A 54 -0.64 -6.07 -3.23
CA THR A 54 -0.19 -5.08 -2.25
C THR A 54 -1.36 -4.31 -1.66
N ALA A 55 -2.28 -3.81 -2.49
CA ALA A 55 -3.47 -3.10 -2.03
C ALA A 55 -4.34 -3.98 -1.11
N PHE A 56 -4.59 -5.22 -1.51
CA PHE A 56 -5.35 -6.20 -0.74
C PHE A 56 -4.73 -6.44 0.65
N TRP A 57 -3.41 -6.67 0.72
CA TRP A 57 -2.75 -6.94 1.99
C TRP A 57 -2.64 -5.70 2.88
N LEU A 58 -2.46 -4.51 2.31
CA LEU A 58 -2.49 -3.26 3.06
C LEU A 58 -3.86 -3.00 3.68
N GLN A 59 -4.94 -3.14 2.90
CA GLN A 59 -6.30 -3.00 3.43
C GLN A 59 -6.59 -4.03 4.53
N ARG A 60 -6.13 -5.27 4.36
CA ARG A 60 -6.37 -6.34 5.35
C ARG A 60 -5.58 -6.18 6.65
N ARG A 61 -4.34 -5.67 6.58
CA ARG A 61 -3.44 -5.58 7.76
C ARG A 61 -3.45 -4.20 8.41
N ALA A 62 -3.85 -3.16 7.68
CA ALA A 62 -3.82 -1.78 8.13
C ALA A 62 -4.99 -1.00 7.51
N ALA A 63 -6.21 -1.36 7.90
CA ALA A 63 -7.46 -0.78 7.39
C ALA A 63 -7.62 0.74 7.63
N HIS A 64 -6.75 1.35 8.45
CA HIS A 64 -6.73 2.79 8.70
C HIS A 64 -5.96 3.58 7.63
N LEU A 65 -5.29 2.91 6.69
CA LEU A 65 -4.56 3.55 5.60
C LEU A 65 -5.52 3.95 4.48
N ASP A 66 -5.31 5.12 3.89
CA ASP A 66 -6.00 5.54 2.67
C ASP A 66 -5.19 5.04 1.46
N VAL A 67 -5.68 3.99 0.79
CA VAL A 67 -4.95 3.32 -0.30
C VAL A 67 -5.68 3.54 -1.62
N VAL A 68 -4.96 4.07 -2.62
CA VAL A 68 -5.43 4.21 -4.00
C VAL A 68 -4.53 3.42 -4.95
N VAL A 69 -5.13 2.72 -5.91
CA VAL A 69 -4.43 2.04 -7.00
C VAL A 69 -4.66 2.85 -8.28
N LEU A 70 -3.57 3.21 -8.96
CA LEU A 70 -3.59 3.94 -10.23
C LEU A 70 -3.16 2.98 -11.34
N GLU A 71 -4.09 2.64 -12.24
CA GLU A 71 -3.81 1.81 -13.42
C GLU A 71 -3.99 2.67 -14.67
N ALA A 72 -3.07 2.53 -15.63
CA ALA A 72 -3.09 3.32 -16.86
C ALA A 72 -4.13 2.79 -17.86
N ARG A 73 -4.43 1.49 -17.80
CA ARG A 73 -5.42 0.82 -18.66
C ARG A 73 -6.82 0.92 -18.07
N GLU A 74 -7.83 0.73 -18.91
CA GLU A 74 -9.23 0.68 -18.49
C GLU A 74 -9.58 -0.58 -17.66
N ARG A 75 -8.66 -1.56 -17.62
CA ARG A 75 -8.82 -2.80 -16.86
C ARG A 75 -7.65 -3.06 -15.92
N ALA A 76 -7.96 -3.65 -14.78
CA ALA A 76 -6.95 -4.22 -13.89
C ALA A 76 -6.42 -5.58 -14.42
N GLY A 77 -5.37 -6.10 -13.78
CA GLY A 77 -4.77 -7.41 -14.08
C GLY A 77 -3.38 -7.34 -14.71
N GLY A 78 -2.98 -6.18 -15.25
CA GLY A 78 -1.67 -6.00 -15.88
C GLY A 78 -1.49 -6.94 -17.07
N ASN A 79 -0.45 -7.79 -17.03
CA ASN A 79 -0.20 -8.82 -18.06
C ASN A 79 -1.18 -10.00 -17.99
N VAL A 80 -1.95 -10.12 -16.90
CA VAL A 80 -3.05 -11.07 -16.81
C VAL A 80 -4.31 -10.38 -17.32
N GLY A 81 -4.95 -11.00 -18.30
CA GLY A 81 -6.20 -10.57 -18.88
C GLY A 81 -6.93 -11.80 -19.37
N THR A 82 -8.22 -11.64 -19.64
CA THR A 82 -9.02 -12.71 -20.19
C THR A 82 -9.96 -12.07 -21.21
N ASP A 83 -9.92 -12.59 -22.42
CA ASP A 83 -10.71 -12.08 -23.53
C ASP A 83 -11.89 -13.01 -23.79
N GLU A 84 -13.00 -12.45 -24.25
CA GLU A 84 -14.12 -13.23 -24.75
C GLU A 84 -14.07 -13.30 -26.27
N VAL A 85 -13.84 -14.50 -26.79
CA VAL A 85 -13.66 -14.78 -28.22
C VAL A 85 -14.68 -15.83 -28.62
N HIS A 86 -15.68 -15.43 -29.42
CA HIS A 86 -16.73 -16.32 -29.93
C HIS A 86 -17.49 -17.10 -28.83
N GLY A 87 -17.72 -16.49 -27.67
CA GLY A 87 -18.39 -17.14 -26.52
C GLY A 87 -17.48 -18.00 -25.65
N TYR A 88 -16.17 -18.03 -25.94
CA TYR A 88 -15.16 -18.66 -25.11
C TYR A 88 -14.37 -17.61 -24.34
N ARG A 89 -13.97 -17.96 -23.12
CA ARG A 89 -13.15 -17.13 -22.25
C ARG A 89 -11.71 -17.65 -22.27
N VAL A 90 -10.78 -16.86 -22.80
CA VAL A 90 -9.36 -17.24 -23.05
C VAL A 90 -8.37 -16.29 -22.38
#